data_AF-A0A954MXR9-F1
#
_entry.id   AF-A0A954MXR9-F1
#
_cell.length_a   1.000
_cell.length_b   1.000
_cell.length_c   1.000
_cell.angle_alpha   90.00
_cell.angle_beta   90.00
_cell.angle_gamma   90.00
#
_symmetry.space_group_name_H-M   'P 1'
#
loop_
_entity.id
_entity.type
_entity.pdbx_description
1 polymer ?
#
loop_
_entity_poly.entity_id
_entity_poly.type
_entity_poly.pdbx_seq_one_letter_code
_entity_poly.pdbx_strand_id
1 'polypeptide(L)'
;MSHIVSITTQIKDLEALTQACRRLDLPAPHFGPATLFQTTIEGWQVQLPDWKYPVVCRIETGELLQDNFEGLWGDPSQLHRLQQTYAVEKVRLEARRKGFSVYEHPLSDGSIRLTIPLENFSA
;
A
#
# COMPACT_ATOMS: atom_id res chain seq x y z
N MET A 1 -12.49 9.25 29.23
CA MET A 1 -11.35 8.50 28.64
C MET A 1 -11.82 7.96 27.31
N SER A 2 -11.26 8.47 26.21
CA SER A 2 -11.64 8.07 24.84
C SER A 2 -10.64 7.03 24.35
N HIS A 3 -11.10 5.82 24.08
CA HIS A 3 -10.27 4.81 23.41
C HIS A 3 -10.40 5.01 21.91
N ILE A 4 -9.71 6.02 21.38
CA ILE A 4 -9.55 6.15 19.93
C ILE A 4 -8.58 5.04 19.52
N VAL A 5 -9.11 4.01 18.85
CA VAL A 5 -8.29 2.97 18.21
C VAL A 5 -7.86 3.53 16.85
N SER A 6 -6.58 3.88 16.71
CA SER A 6 -6.01 4.23 15.42
C SER A 6 -5.76 2.96 14.62
N ILE A 7 -6.49 2.79 13.51
CA ILE A 7 -6.22 1.72 12.55
C ILE A 7 -5.18 2.26 11.55
N THR A 8 -3.95 1.77 11.65
CA THR A 8 -2.87 2.13 10.72
C THR A 8 -2.75 1.04 9.65
N THR A 9 -2.89 1.42 8.37
CA THR A 9 -2.68 0.48 7.26
C THR A 9 -1.22 0.03 7.21
N GLN A 10 -1.00 -1.30 7.16
CA GLN A 10 0.34 -1.91 7.15
C GLN A 10 0.68 -2.49 5.77
N ILE A 11 1.93 -2.31 5.34
CA ILE A 11 2.48 -2.91 4.11
C ILE A 11 3.54 -3.94 4.50
N LYS A 12 3.25 -5.22 4.27
CA LYS A 12 4.05 -6.38 4.72
C LYS A 12 4.39 -7.39 3.62
N ASP A 13 3.96 -7.14 2.39
CA ASP A 13 4.24 -8.01 1.26
C ASP A 13 4.87 -7.20 0.14
N LEU A 14 6.16 -7.45 -0.12
CA LEU A 14 6.92 -6.76 -1.15
C LEU A 14 6.39 -7.05 -2.56
N GLU A 15 5.88 -8.26 -2.81
CA GLU A 15 5.33 -8.61 -4.12
C GLU A 15 4.06 -7.79 -4.39
N ALA A 16 3.15 -7.73 -3.42
CA ALA A 16 1.96 -6.89 -3.51
C ALA A 16 2.30 -5.39 -3.63
N LEU A 17 3.31 -4.90 -2.90
CA LEU A 17 3.80 -3.52 -3.03
C LEU A 17 4.34 -3.23 -4.44
N THR A 18 5.11 -4.16 -4.99
CA THR A 18 5.66 -4.05 -6.34
C THR A 18 4.56 -4.00 -7.40
N GLN A 19 3.55 -4.86 -7.29
CA GLN A 19 2.40 -4.84 -8.20
C GLN A 19 1.58 -3.55 -8.06
N ALA A 20 1.42 -3.04 -6.85
CA ALA A 20 0.74 -1.77 -6.61
C ALA A 20 1.47 -0.60 -7.26
N CYS A 21 2.81 -0.53 -7.12
CA CYS A 21 3.62 0.50 -7.78
C CYS A 21 3.46 0.43 -9.31
N ARG A 22 3.55 -0.79 -9.89
CA ARG A 22 3.34 -0.99 -11.34
C ARG A 22 1.96 -0.53 -11.80
N ARG A 23 0.90 -0.86 -11.06
CA ARG A 23 -0.47 -0.48 -11.40
C ARG A 23 -0.71 1.02 -11.33
N LEU A 24 0.05 1.72 -10.48
CA LEU A 24 0.00 3.17 -10.32
C LEU A 24 1.01 3.92 -11.20
N ASP A 25 1.72 3.22 -12.08
CA ASP A 25 2.79 3.78 -12.90
C ASP A 25 3.89 4.49 -12.08
N LEU A 26 4.19 3.93 -10.90
CA LEU A 26 5.25 4.39 -10.02
C LEU A 26 6.54 3.60 -10.26
N PRO A 27 7.71 4.20 -9.98
CA PRO A 27 8.96 3.47 -9.92
C PRO A 27 8.86 2.25 -9.00
N ALA A 28 9.53 1.16 -9.38
CA ALA A 28 9.55 -0.04 -8.56
C ALA A 28 10.14 0.25 -7.17
N PRO A 29 9.63 -0.39 -6.09
CA PRO A 29 10.19 -0.21 -4.77
C PRO A 29 11.62 -0.72 -4.75
N HIS A 30 12.52 0.02 -4.12
CA HIS A 30 13.92 -0.37 -3.93
C HIS A 30 14.32 -0.27 -2.47
N PHE A 31 15.22 -1.14 -2.03
CA PHE A 31 15.69 -1.16 -0.65
C PHE A 31 16.93 -0.29 -0.50
N GLY A 32 17.01 0.46 0.61
CA GLY A 32 18.21 1.20 0.98
C GLY A 32 17.93 2.31 2.00
N PRO A 33 18.93 3.16 2.28
CA PRO A 33 18.75 4.32 3.12
C PRO A 33 17.88 5.36 2.42
N ALA A 34 16.84 5.81 3.12
CA ALA A 34 15.91 6.83 2.68
C ALA A 34 16.06 8.07 3.56
N THR A 35 16.35 9.22 2.96
CA THR A 35 16.44 10.49 3.69
C THR A 35 15.05 11.11 3.77
N LEU A 36 14.52 11.21 4.99
CA LEU A 36 13.39 12.08 5.34
C LEU A 36 13.94 13.44 5.81
N PHE A 37 13.09 14.38 6.23
CA PHE A 37 13.53 15.75 6.55
C PHE A 37 14.65 15.83 7.59
N GLN A 38 14.59 15.01 8.65
CA GLN A 38 15.55 15.05 9.77
C GLN A 38 16.21 13.72 10.07
N THR A 39 15.89 12.66 9.33
CA THR A 39 16.36 11.31 9.64
C THR A 39 16.64 10.53 8.37
N THR A 40 17.59 9.62 8.43
CA THR A 40 17.80 8.62 7.40
C THR A 40 17.41 7.27 7.96
N ILE A 41 16.50 6.59 7.28
CA ILE A 41 15.94 5.33 7.71
C ILE A 41 16.13 4.31 6.60
N GLU A 42 16.58 3.11 6.94
CA GLU A 42 16.67 2.01 5.99
C GLU A 42 15.32 1.31 5.83
N GLY A 43 14.95 0.99 4.58
CA GLY A 43 13.73 0.26 4.25
C GLY A 43 13.44 0.24 2.76
N TRP A 44 12.27 -0.28 2.40
CA TRP A 44 11.77 -0.25 1.02
C TRP A 44 11.17 1.11 0.70
N GLN A 45 11.61 1.73 -0.38
CA GLN A 45 11.26 3.11 -0.73
C GLN A 45 10.28 3.13 -1.90
N VAL A 46 9.22 3.92 -1.79
CA VAL A 46 8.27 4.20 -2.87
C VAL A 46 8.22 5.72 -3.08
N GLN A 47 8.59 6.15 -4.28
CA GLN A 47 8.47 7.54 -4.69
C GLN A 47 7.05 7.80 -5.17
N LEU A 48 6.30 8.61 -4.43
CA LEU A 48 4.97 9.04 -4.82
C LEU A 48 5.03 10.28 -5.75
N PRO A 49 4.01 10.51 -6.58
CA PRO A 49 3.96 11.67 -7.48
C PRO A 49 3.96 12.98 -6.69
N ASP A 50 4.82 13.92 -7.06
CA ASP A 50 4.97 15.24 -6.43
C ASP A 50 5.35 15.22 -4.94
N TRP A 51 5.83 14.09 -4.45
CA TRP A 51 6.35 14.00 -3.08
C TRP A 51 7.82 14.37 -3.01
N LYS A 52 8.18 15.21 -2.04
CA LYS A 52 9.57 15.63 -1.83
C LYS A 52 10.45 14.51 -1.29
N TYR A 53 9.88 13.66 -0.43
CA TYR A 53 10.56 12.54 0.20
C TYR A 53 9.82 11.23 -0.12
N PRO A 54 10.54 10.11 -0.27
CA PRO A 54 9.90 8.83 -0.52
C PRO A 54 9.13 8.35 0.72
N VAL A 55 8.13 7.51 0.50
CA VAL A 55 7.51 6.72 1.57
C VAL A 55 8.38 5.51 1.83
N VAL A 56 8.73 5.28 3.10
CA VAL A 56 9.55 4.13 3.51
C VAL A 56 8.65 3.08 4.14
N CYS A 57 8.64 1.90 3.54
CA CYS A 57 7.92 0.71 3.99
C CYS A 57 8.90 -0.23 4.69
N ARG A 58 8.71 -0.46 6.00
CA ARG A 58 9.39 -1.53 6.74
C ARG A 58 8.53 -2.78 6.70
N ILE A 59 8.81 -3.65 5.72
CA ILE A 59 7.98 -4.82 5.41
C ILE A 59 7.90 -5.79 6.60
N GLU A 60 8.95 -5.86 7.41
CA GLU A 60 9.07 -6.74 8.56
C GLU A 60 8.10 -6.36 9.69
N THR A 61 7.96 -5.06 9.96
CA THR A 61 7.09 -4.53 11.01
C THR A 61 5.70 -4.16 10.46
N GLY A 62 5.61 -3.90 9.16
CA GLY A 62 4.45 -3.31 8.50
C GLY A 62 4.34 -1.79 8.66
N GLU A 63 5.37 -1.15 9.22
CA GLU A 63 5.38 0.29 9.47
C GLU A 63 5.57 1.09 8.17
N LEU A 64 4.80 2.15 8.03
CA LEU A 64 4.93 3.14 6.97
C LEU A 64 5.44 4.45 7.56
N LEU A 65 6.58 4.90 7.04
CA LEU A 65 7.21 6.14 7.45
C LEU A 65 7.12 7.11 6.28
N GLN A 66 6.62 8.31 6.58
CA GLN A 66 6.44 9.38 5.61
C GLN A 66 6.73 10.71 6.29
N ASP A 67 7.06 11.70 5.47
CA ASP A 67 7.17 13.07 5.91
C ASP A 67 6.61 13.99 4.83
N ASN A 68 5.34 14.33 4.99
CA ASN A 68 4.61 15.16 4.04
C ASN A 68 4.33 16.58 4.56
N PHE A 69 4.83 16.96 5.76
CA PHE A 69 4.64 18.26 6.43
C PHE A 69 3.25 18.89 6.19
N GLU A 70 2.21 18.32 6.81
CA GLU A 70 0.80 18.74 6.65
C GLU A 70 0.29 18.78 5.19
N GLY A 71 0.93 18.02 4.29
CA GLY A 71 0.60 17.95 2.86
C GLY A 71 1.43 18.90 1.98
N LEU A 72 2.28 19.74 2.57
CA LEU A 72 3.14 20.67 1.82
C LEU A 72 4.25 19.98 1.02
N TRP A 73 4.62 18.76 1.39
CA TRP A 73 5.66 17.96 0.71
C TRP A 73 5.11 16.74 -0.02
N GLY A 74 3.80 16.70 -0.23
CA GLY A 74 3.15 15.64 -0.97
C GLY A 74 1.68 15.52 -0.58
N ASP A 75 0.82 15.35 -1.58
CA ASP A 75 -0.61 15.15 -1.36
C ASP A 75 -0.85 13.80 -0.64
N PRO A 76 -1.46 13.78 0.56
CA PRO A 76 -1.84 12.56 1.28
C PRO A 76 -2.68 11.59 0.44
N SER A 77 -3.43 12.08 -0.54
CA SER A 77 -4.25 11.25 -1.43
C SER A 77 -3.42 10.22 -2.21
N GLN A 78 -2.16 10.54 -2.55
CA GLN A 78 -1.26 9.61 -3.25
C GLN A 78 -0.87 8.43 -2.36
N LEU A 79 -0.66 8.67 -1.06
CA LEU A 79 -0.41 7.60 -0.09
C LEU A 79 -1.65 6.73 0.09
N HIS A 80 -2.83 7.33 0.20
CA HIS A 80 -4.09 6.58 0.29
C HIS A 80 -4.30 5.71 -0.96
N ARG A 81 -3.97 6.24 -2.15
CA ARG A 81 -4.04 5.50 -3.41
C ARG A 81 -3.06 4.33 -3.44
N LEU A 82 -1.83 4.51 -2.97
CA LEU A 82 -0.85 3.43 -2.80
C LEU A 82 -1.39 2.35 -1.85
N GLN A 83 -1.89 2.74 -0.69
CA GLN A 83 -2.43 1.82 0.32
C GLN A 83 -3.64 1.02 -0.19
N GLN A 84 -4.59 1.69 -0.85
CA GLN A 84 -5.77 1.05 -1.44
C GLN A 84 -5.36 0.07 -2.54
N THR A 85 -4.44 0.47 -3.43
CA THR A 85 -3.95 -0.39 -4.51
C THR A 85 -3.17 -1.58 -3.97
N TYR A 86 -2.32 -1.37 -2.95
CA TYR A 86 -1.63 -2.46 -2.25
C TYR A 86 -2.61 -3.46 -1.66
N ALA A 87 -3.68 -3.02 -1.00
CA ALA A 87 -4.68 -3.92 -0.44
C ALA A 87 -5.34 -4.79 -1.52
N VAL A 88 -5.65 -4.19 -2.67
CA VAL A 88 -6.20 -4.92 -3.81
C VAL A 88 -5.22 -5.96 -4.35
N GLU A 89 -3.97 -5.58 -4.61
CA GLU A 89 -2.97 -6.51 -5.13
C GLU A 89 -2.62 -7.61 -4.14
N LYS A 90 -2.62 -7.31 -2.83
CA LYS A 90 -2.43 -8.31 -1.78
C LYS A 90 -3.56 -9.34 -1.78
N VAL A 91 -4.81 -8.90 -1.88
CA VAL A 91 -5.97 -9.81 -1.96
C VAL A 91 -5.90 -10.67 -3.22
N ARG A 92 -5.57 -10.09 -4.37
CA ARG A 92 -5.39 -10.82 -5.63
C ARG A 92 -4.32 -11.89 -5.54
N LEU A 93 -3.18 -11.53 -4.96
CA LEU A 93 -2.05 -12.45 -4.80
C LEU A 93 -2.43 -13.63 -3.91
N GLU A 94 -3.06 -13.38 -2.78
CA GLU A 94 -3.51 -14.44 -1.85
C GLU A 94 -4.61 -15.32 -2.43
N ALA A 95 -5.59 -14.73 -3.12
CA ALA A 95 -6.63 -15.47 -3.81
C ALA A 95 -6.03 -16.38 -4.88
N ARG A 96 -5.14 -15.84 -5.72
CA ARG A 96 -4.43 -16.62 -6.76
C ARG A 96 -3.62 -17.77 -6.17
N ARG A 97 -2.90 -17.54 -5.07
CA ARG A 97 -2.15 -18.59 -4.36
C ARG A 97 -3.05 -19.73 -3.88
N LYS A 98 -4.32 -19.45 -3.59
CA LYS A 98 -5.33 -20.41 -3.17
C LYS A 98 -6.22 -20.94 -4.30
N GLY A 99 -5.93 -20.57 -5.56
CA GLY A 99 -6.73 -20.99 -6.72
C GLY A 99 -8.06 -20.26 -6.89
N PHE A 100 -8.29 -19.16 -6.15
CA PHE A 100 -9.49 -18.34 -6.29
C PHE A 100 -9.29 -17.20 -7.29
N SER A 101 -10.39 -16.80 -7.94
CA SER A 101 -10.47 -15.57 -8.72
C SER A 101 -10.88 -14.39 -7.84
N VAL A 102 -10.63 -13.16 -8.28
CA VAL A 102 -11.07 -11.92 -7.59
C VAL A 102 -11.72 -11.00 -8.60
N TYR A 103 -12.95 -10.59 -8.31
CA TYR A 103 -13.64 -9.53 -9.05
C TYR A 103 -13.50 -8.20 -8.31
N GLU A 104 -13.01 -7.19 -9.02
CA GLU A 104 -12.86 -5.82 -8.51
C GLU A 104 -13.98 -4.94 -9.06
N HIS A 105 -14.69 -4.25 -8.18
CA HIS A 105 -15.73 -3.29 -8.52
C HIS A 105 -15.41 -1.93 -7.88
N PRO A 106 -15.02 -0.91 -8.68
CA PRO A 106 -14.91 0.45 -8.17
C PRO A 106 -16.30 0.98 -7.80
N LEU A 107 -16.38 1.73 -6.70
CA LEU A 107 -17.61 2.33 -6.20
C LEU A 107 -17.59 3.86 -6.42
N SER A 108 -18.76 4.48 -6.41
CA SER A 108 -18.92 5.92 -6.71
C SER A 108 -18.29 6.84 -5.67
N ASP A 109 -18.03 6.33 -4.47
CA ASP A 109 -17.35 7.04 -3.37
C ASP A 109 -15.83 6.90 -3.40
N GLY A 110 -15.28 6.26 -4.44
CA GLY A 110 -13.84 6.00 -4.59
C GLY A 110 -13.33 4.78 -3.81
N SER A 111 -14.20 4.07 -3.08
CA SER A 111 -13.85 2.79 -2.49
C SER A 111 -13.86 1.67 -3.52
N ILE A 112 -13.26 0.53 -3.17
CA ILE A 112 -13.17 -0.64 -4.06
C ILE A 112 -13.76 -1.84 -3.33
N ARG A 113 -14.72 -2.51 -3.96
CA ARG A 113 -15.24 -3.79 -3.50
C ARG A 113 -14.53 -4.93 -4.21
N LEU A 114 -13.97 -5.86 -3.42
CA LEU A 114 -13.39 -7.10 -3.92
C LEU A 114 -14.32 -8.27 -3.59
N THR A 115 -14.62 -9.10 -4.58
CA THR A 115 -15.47 -10.28 -4.42
C THR A 115 -14.69 -11.52 -4.81
N ILE A 116 -14.61 -12.49 -3.89
CA ILE A 116 -13.99 -13.80 -4.12
C ILE A 116 -15.13 -14.82 -4.25
N PRO A 117 -15.40 -15.37 -5.43
CA PRO A 117 -16.43 -16.40 -5.60
C PRO A 117 -15.98 -17.69 -4.90
N LEU A 118 -16.91 -18.31 -4.17
CA LEU A 118 -16.71 -19.63 -3.57
C LEU A 118 -17.11 -20.71 -4.58
N GLU A 119 -16.46 -20.75 -5.73
CA GLU A 119 -16.64 -21.83 -6.71
C GLU A 119 -15.41 -22.75 -6.57
N ASN A 120 -15.63 -24.00 -6.15
CA ASN A 120 -14.64 -25.07 -5.86
C ASN A 120 -14.30 -25.35 -4.38
N PHE A 121 -15.28 -25.29 -3.47
CA PHE A 121 -15.22 -26.16 -2.27
C PHE A 121 -15.75 -27.54 -2.65
N SER A 122 -14.90 -28.40 -3.21
CA SER A 122 -15.12 -29.85 -3.14
C SER A 122 -14.69 -30.29 -1.74
N ALA A 123 -15.67 -30.56 -0.88
CA ALA A 123 -15.50 -31.21 0.42
C ALA A 123 -15.08 -32.68 0.26
#